data_AF-A0A6G1C5M9-F1
#
_entry.id   AF-A0A6G1C5M9-F1
#
_cell.length_a   1.000
_cell.length_b   1.000
_cell.length_c   1.000
_cell.angle_alpha   90.00
_cell.angle_beta   90.00
_cell.angle_gamma   90.00
#
_symmetry.space_group_name_H-M   'P 1'
#
loop_
_entity.id
_entity.type
_entity.pdbx_description
1 polymer ?
#
loop_
_entity_poly.entity_id
_entity_poly.type
_entity_poly.pdbx_seq_one_letter_code
_entity_poly.pdbx_strand_id
1 'polypeptide(L)'
;MFSVRLVGFRPTCCSPSREFAAVRSQKLQLPKKKRRLDEVCLERFQQYSRTYIQSWILQGKVLVDGRVVNKAGTQVSDRAGHKLEAAIKELGIDCDGKVALDSGLSTGGFTDCLLQHGASHVYGVDVGYGQVAEKIRVHERVSVIERTNLRYLTELPQLVDLVTLDLSFISILLV
;
A
#
# COMPACT_ATOMS: atom_id res chain seq x y z
N MET A 1 29.59 36.70 23.49
CA MET A 1 30.96 36.90 22.99
C MET A 1 31.55 35.51 22.81
N PHE A 2 31.88 35.16 21.55
CA PHE A 2 32.77 34.10 21.04
C PHE A 2 32.22 33.65 19.68
N SER A 3 32.96 34.03 18.64
CA SER A 3 32.68 33.80 17.23
C SER A 3 33.69 32.79 16.70
N VAL A 4 33.23 31.77 16.00
CA VAL A 4 34.08 30.86 15.22
C VAL A 4 33.66 30.97 13.75
N ARG A 5 34.60 31.39 12.90
CA ARG A 5 34.49 31.40 11.44
C ARG A 5 35.21 30.17 10.90
N LEU A 6 34.59 29.49 9.93
CA LEU A 6 35.31 28.63 8.98
C LEU A 6 35.25 29.29 7.61
N VAL A 7 36.42 29.44 7.00
CA VAL A 7 36.64 29.97 5.66
C VAL A 7 36.97 28.79 4.74
N GLY A 8 36.26 28.68 3.62
CA GLY A 8 36.76 28.08 2.38
C GLY A 8 36.85 26.56 2.32
N PHE A 9 35.81 25.92 1.77
CA PHE A 9 36.00 24.81 0.85
C PHE A 9 34.86 24.82 -0.17
N ARG A 10 35.16 25.12 -1.44
CA ARG A 10 34.27 24.76 -2.56
C ARG A 10 34.73 23.39 -3.05
N PRO A 11 33.83 22.41 -3.03
CA PRO A 11 33.68 21.53 -4.17
C PRO A 11 32.21 21.44 -4.59
N THR A 12 32.06 21.10 -5.85
CA THR A 12 30.91 21.00 -6.72
C THR A 12 29.81 20.02 -6.28
N CYS A 13 28.58 20.37 -6.65
CA CYS A 13 27.43 19.49 -6.98
C CYS A 13 26.70 18.67 -5.89
N CYS A 14 25.36 18.73 -6.03
CA CYS A 14 24.32 17.80 -5.57
C CYS A 14 23.87 17.81 -4.09
N SER A 15 22.72 18.45 -3.85
CA SER A 15 21.52 17.83 -3.26
C SER A 15 20.39 18.87 -3.14
N PRO A 16 19.12 18.57 -3.48
CA PRO A 16 18.01 19.32 -2.91
C PRO A 16 17.65 18.73 -1.54
N SER A 17 17.62 19.64 -0.58
CA SER A 17 17.13 19.50 0.80
C SER A 17 15.83 18.71 0.92
N ARG A 18 15.81 17.76 1.88
CA ARG A 18 14.59 17.16 2.41
C ARG A 18 13.84 18.19 3.25
N GLU A 19 12.87 18.88 2.65
CA GLU A 19 11.80 19.51 3.41
C GLU A 19 10.66 18.51 3.56
N PHE A 20 10.44 18.03 4.80
CA PHE A 20 9.20 17.35 5.16
C PHE A 20 8.11 18.41 5.28
N ALA A 21 7.37 18.64 4.19
CA ALA A 21 6.23 19.54 4.19
C ALA A 21 5.07 18.94 5.01
N ALA A 22 4.81 19.51 6.19
CA ALA A 22 3.56 19.28 6.91
C ALA A 22 2.44 20.04 6.18
N VAL A 23 1.67 19.34 5.34
CA VAL A 23 0.61 19.94 4.52
C VAL A 23 -0.74 19.94 5.25
N ARG A 24 -1.39 21.10 5.26
CA ARG A 24 -2.76 21.32 5.78
C ARG A 24 -3.79 20.58 4.93
N SER A 25 -4.66 19.83 5.60
CA SER A 25 -5.73 19.04 4.99
C SER A 25 -6.76 19.89 4.25
N GLN A 26 -6.86 19.74 2.93
CA GLN A 26 -8.07 20.11 2.18
C GLN A 26 -8.70 18.84 1.60
N LYS A 27 -9.97 18.58 1.94
CA LYS A 27 -10.70 17.35 1.59
C LYS A 27 -11.00 17.30 0.09
N LEU A 28 -10.23 16.52 -0.67
CA LEU A 28 -10.59 16.11 -2.03
C LEU A 28 -11.49 14.85 -1.97
N GLN A 29 -12.69 14.91 -2.54
CA GLN A 29 -13.59 13.74 -2.63
C GLN A 29 -13.52 13.12 -4.03
N LEU A 30 -12.75 12.04 -4.17
CA LEU A 30 -12.75 11.18 -5.36
C LEU A 30 -13.90 10.14 -5.27
N PRO A 31 -14.49 9.70 -6.41
CA PRO A 31 -15.67 8.85 -6.43
C PRO A 31 -15.39 7.47 -5.82
N LYS A 32 -15.98 7.20 -4.66
CA LYS A 32 -15.88 5.92 -3.96
C LYS A 32 -16.55 4.82 -4.78
N LYS A 33 -15.79 3.95 -5.45
CA LYS A 33 -16.33 2.72 -6.03
C LYS A 33 -16.67 1.76 -4.88
N LYS A 34 -17.90 1.89 -4.38
CA LYS A 34 -18.44 1.07 -3.30
C LYS A 34 -19.01 -0.23 -3.89
N ARG A 35 -18.71 -1.35 -3.24
CA ARG A 35 -19.17 -2.69 -3.60
C ARG A 35 -19.79 -3.36 -2.38
N ARG A 36 -20.66 -4.35 -2.56
CA ARG A 36 -21.26 -5.03 -1.41
C ARG A 36 -20.24 -5.88 -0.67
N LEU A 37 -20.32 -5.90 0.66
CA LEU A 37 -19.43 -6.68 1.52
C LEU A 37 -19.44 -8.16 1.15
N ASP A 38 -20.61 -8.75 0.90
CA ASP A 38 -20.71 -10.16 0.52
C ASP A 38 -20.02 -10.48 -0.81
N GLU A 39 -20.10 -9.58 -1.79
CA GLU A 39 -19.40 -9.71 -3.08
C GLU A 39 -17.88 -9.62 -2.91
N VAL A 40 -17.42 -8.66 -2.11
CA VAL A 40 -15.99 -8.48 -1.81
C VAL A 40 -15.44 -9.69 -1.05
N CYS A 41 -16.20 -10.23 -0.09
CA CYS A 41 -15.81 -11.45 0.60
C CYS A 41 -15.79 -12.67 -0.32
N LEU A 42 -16.74 -12.81 -1.25
CA LEU A 42 -16.79 -13.93 -2.20
C LEU A 42 -15.59 -13.97 -3.14
N GLU A 43 -15.18 -12.81 -3.65
CA GLU A 43 -13.99 -12.74 -4.52
C GLU A 43 -12.70 -13.10 -3.79
N ARG A 44 -12.62 -12.73 -2.51
CA ARG A 44 -11.44 -12.97 -1.66
C ARG A 44 -11.41 -14.39 -1.07
N PHE A 45 -12.58 -14.98 -0.82
CA PHE A 45 -12.70 -16.29 -0.19
C PHE A 45 -13.54 -17.24 -1.06
N GLN A 46 -13.05 -17.52 -2.26
CA GLN A 46 -13.73 -18.32 -3.29
C GLN A 46 -14.00 -19.76 -2.83
N GLN A 47 -13.28 -20.25 -1.81
CA GLN A 47 -13.51 -21.56 -1.19
C GLN A 47 -14.83 -21.65 -0.40
N TYR A 48 -15.49 -20.53 -0.10
CA TYR A 48 -16.73 -20.50 0.66
C TYR A 48 -17.91 -20.09 -0.23
N SER A 49 -19.07 -20.70 0.03
CA SER A 49 -20.30 -20.33 -0.64
C SER A 49 -20.82 -18.98 -0.17
N ARG A 50 -21.62 -18.31 -1.02
CA ARG A 50 -22.26 -17.04 -0.69
C ARG A 50 -23.05 -17.11 0.61
N THR A 51 -23.80 -18.18 0.81
CA THR A 51 -24.62 -18.40 2.01
C THR A 51 -23.76 -18.47 3.27
N TYR A 52 -22.59 -19.10 3.18
CA TYR A 52 -21.67 -19.22 4.31
C TYR A 52 -21.06 -17.87 4.69
N ILE A 53 -20.62 -17.10 3.69
CA ILE A 53 -20.13 -15.73 3.89
C ILE A 53 -21.21 -14.83 4.47
N GLN A 54 -22.43 -14.87 3.95
CA GLN A 54 -23.55 -14.07 4.47
C GLN A 54 -23.91 -14.46 5.92
N SER A 55 -23.84 -15.75 6.26
CA SER A 55 -24.04 -16.23 7.63
C SER A 55 -23.00 -15.67 8.60
N TRP A 56 -21.71 -15.69 8.22
CA TRP A 56 -20.64 -15.10 9.04
C TRP A 56 -20.78 -13.59 9.21
N ILE A 57 -21.18 -12.88 8.16
CA ILE A 57 -21.52 -11.46 8.25
C ILE A 57 -22.64 -11.27 9.27
N LEU A 58 -23.75 -12.00 9.16
CA LEU A 58 -24.89 -11.88 10.09
C LEU A 58 -24.50 -12.19 11.56
N GLN A 59 -23.60 -13.15 11.76
CA GLN A 59 -23.05 -13.52 13.08
C GLN A 59 -22.04 -12.52 13.65
N GLY A 60 -21.72 -11.44 12.92
CA GLY A 60 -20.73 -10.45 13.35
C GLY A 60 -19.29 -10.95 13.36
N LYS A 61 -18.99 -11.99 12.58
CA LYS A 61 -17.64 -12.56 12.45
C LYS A 61 -16.79 -11.85 11.40
N VAL A 62 -17.35 -10.87 10.70
CA VAL A 62 -16.66 -10.10 9.66
C VAL A 62 -16.44 -8.68 10.14
N LEU A 63 -15.18 -8.24 10.07
CA LEU A 63 -14.78 -6.87 10.38
C LEU A 63 -14.45 -6.11 9.09
N VAL A 64 -14.86 -4.84 9.03
CA VAL A 64 -14.47 -3.87 8.00
C VAL A 64 -13.90 -2.66 8.73
N ASP A 65 -12.65 -2.30 8.43
CA ASP A 65 -11.92 -1.21 9.11
C ASP A 65 -11.94 -1.34 10.65
N GLY A 66 -11.79 -2.56 11.16
CA GLY A 66 -11.81 -2.84 12.62
C GLY A 66 -13.19 -2.78 13.28
N ARG A 67 -14.27 -2.63 12.50
CA ARG A 67 -15.65 -2.61 13.00
C ARG A 67 -16.40 -3.84 12.54
N VAL A 68 -17.15 -4.46 13.44
CA VAL A 68 -18.06 -5.57 13.12
C VAL A 68 -19.16 -5.06 12.17
N VAL A 69 -19.36 -5.76 11.05
CA VAL A 69 -20.42 -5.44 10.07
C VAL A 69 -21.35 -6.62 9.93
N ASN A 70 -22.64 -6.39 10.23
CA ASN A 70 -23.65 -7.47 10.27
C ASN A 70 -24.56 -7.52 9.04
N LYS A 71 -24.34 -6.66 8.05
CA LYS A 71 -25.20 -6.55 6.86
C LYS A 71 -24.41 -6.86 5.59
N ALA A 72 -24.76 -7.95 4.92
CA ALA A 72 -24.11 -8.41 3.68
C ALA A 72 -24.09 -7.34 2.56
N GLY A 73 -25.19 -6.62 2.39
CA GLY A 73 -25.28 -5.52 1.42
C GLY A 73 -24.57 -4.23 1.83
N THR A 74 -23.76 -4.22 2.89
CA THR A 74 -23.01 -3.04 3.30
C THR A 74 -22.03 -2.67 2.21
N GLN A 75 -22.09 -1.41 1.80
CA GLN A 75 -21.26 -0.86 0.75
C GLN A 75 -19.85 -0.58 1.31
N VAL A 76 -18.90 -1.42 0.95
CA VAL A 76 -17.48 -1.31 1.31
C VAL A 76 -16.67 -0.86 0.11
N SER A 77 -15.67 -0.04 0.36
CA SER A 77 -14.72 0.43 -0.65
C SER A 77 -13.39 -0.25 -0.40
N ASP A 78 -12.72 -0.73 -1.43
CA ASP A 78 -11.31 -1.11 -1.29
C ASP A 78 -10.49 0.17 -1.17
N ARG A 79 -10.13 0.54 0.07
CA ARG A 79 -9.58 1.88 0.36
C ARG A 79 -8.09 1.97 0.10
N ALA A 80 -7.38 0.84 0.09
CA ALA A 80 -5.92 0.84 0.08
C ALA A 80 -5.38 1.57 -1.16
N GLY A 81 -5.73 1.13 -2.37
CA GLY A 81 -5.27 1.77 -3.61
C GLY A 81 -5.58 3.28 -3.67
N HIS A 82 -6.77 3.70 -3.21
CA HIS A 82 -7.14 5.11 -3.17
C HIS A 82 -6.33 5.95 -2.17
N LYS A 83 -5.84 5.36 -1.07
CA LYS A 83 -4.93 6.06 -0.15
C LYS A 83 -3.65 6.43 -0.89
N LEU A 84 -3.06 5.46 -1.59
CA LEU A 84 -1.82 5.69 -2.32
C LEU A 84 -2.04 6.63 -3.51
N GLU A 85 -3.14 6.47 -4.24
CA GLU A 85 -3.53 7.36 -5.35
C GLU A 85 -3.63 8.81 -4.88
N ALA A 86 -4.26 9.07 -3.74
CA ALA A 86 -4.33 10.40 -3.17
C ALA A 86 -2.93 10.94 -2.82
N ALA A 87 -2.08 10.11 -2.19
CA ALA A 87 -0.71 10.50 -1.85
C ALA A 87 0.14 10.82 -3.10
N ILE A 88 0.08 9.98 -4.14
CA ILE A 88 0.78 10.19 -5.40
C ILE A 88 0.40 11.55 -6.02
N LYS A 89 -0.91 11.83 -6.08
CA LYS A 89 -1.44 13.08 -6.66
C LYS A 89 -1.08 14.31 -5.82
N GLU A 90 -1.26 14.24 -4.51
CA GLU A 90 -1.00 15.36 -3.60
C GLU A 90 0.49 15.69 -3.48
N LEU A 91 1.35 14.68 -3.52
CA LEU A 91 2.80 14.84 -3.37
C LEU A 91 3.53 14.97 -4.72
N GLY A 92 2.84 14.82 -5.85
CA GLY A 92 3.44 14.86 -7.18
C GLY A 92 4.48 13.76 -7.39
N ILE A 93 4.25 12.57 -6.83
CA ILE A 93 5.18 11.44 -6.97
C ILE A 93 5.04 10.88 -8.37
N ASP A 94 6.13 10.89 -9.12
CA ASP A 94 6.21 10.20 -10.39
C ASP A 94 6.49 8.70 -10.16
N CYS A 95 5.65 7.82 -10.69
CA CYS A 95 5.80 6.37 -10.63
C CYS A 95 6.18 5.75 -11.98
N ASP A 96 6.15 6.52 -13.07
CA ASP A 96 6.29 5.99 -14.41
C ASP A 96 7.69 5.44 -14.65
N GLY A 97 7.78 4.23 -15.19
CA GLY A 97 9.03 3.53 -15.43
C GLY A 97 9.81 3.09 -14.18
N LYS A 98 9.31 3.36 -12.96
CA LYS A 98 10.04 3.11 -11.72
C LYS A 98 9.81 1.73 -11.13
N VAL A 99 10.84 1.21 -10.47
CA VAL A 99 10.76 -0.02 -9.67
C VAL A 99 10.30 0.34 -8.27
N ALA A 100 9.24 -0.31 -7.80
CA ALA A 100 8.68 -0.06 -6.47
C ALA A 100 8.78 -1.27 -5.54
N LEU A 101 8.89 -0.99 -4.25
CA LEU A 101 8.69 -1.95 -3.16
C LEU A 101 7.39 -1.61 -2.43
N ASP A 102 6.45 -2.55 -2.38
CA ASP A 102 5.21 -2.45 -1.62
C ASP A 102 5.28 -3.31 -0.36
N SER A 103 5.45 -2.67 0.80
CA SER A 103 5.54 -3.35 2.10
C SER A 103 4.18 -3.38 2.80
N GLY A 104 3.67 -4.59 2.98
CA GLY A 104 2.28 -4.82 3.39
C GLY A 104 1.36 -5.06 2.19
N LEU A 105 1.82 -5.88 1.24
CA LEU A 105 1.12 -6.17 -0.02
C LEU A 105 -0.37 -6.50 0.19
N SER A 106 -0.72 -7.26 1.22
CA SER A 106 -2.08 -7.69 1.56
C SER A 106 -2.81 -8.29 0.34
N THR A 107 -3.96 -7.73 -0.05
CA THR A 107 -4.66 -8.12 -1.27
C THR A 107 -4.08 -7.50 -2.55
N GLY A 108 -3.17 -6.53 -2.44
CA GLY A 108 -2.45 -5.90 -3.54
C GLY A 108 -2.95 -4.52 -3.97
N GLY A 109 -3.67 -3.79 -3.10
CA GLY A 109 -4.28 -2.51 -3.46
C GLY A 109 -3.29 -1.39 -3.80
N PHE A 110 -2.19 -1.30 -3.06
CA PHE A 110 -1.12 -0.33 -3.33
C PHE A 110 -0.33 -0.73 -4.59
N THR A 111 0.06 -2.00 -4.69
CA THR A 111 0.67 -2.58 -5.91
C THR A 111 -0.16 -2.30 -7.17
N ASP A 112 -1.48 -2.52 -7.14
CA ASP A 112 -2.36 -2.22 -8.29
C ASP A 112 -2.34 -0.73 -8.66
N CYS A 113 -2.32 0.16 -7.65
CA CYS A 113 -2.21 1.60 -7.86
C CYS A 113 -0.86 1.98 -8.50
N LEU A 114 0.26 1.43 -8.03
CA LEU A 114 1.59 1.68 -8.58
C LEU A 114 1.66 1.24 -10.06
N LEU A 115 1.15 0.05 -10.38
CA LEU A 115 1.11 -0.47 -11.75
C LEU A 115 0.26 0.40 -12.69
N GLN A 116 -0.87 0.92 -12.20
CA GLN A 116 -1.73 1.84 -12.95
C GLN A 116 -1.08 3.20 -13.19
N HIS A 117 -0.12 3.61 -12.35
CA HIS A 117 0.66 4.85 -12.50
C HIS A 117 2.00 4.62 -13.23
N GLY A 118 2.17 3.48 -13.90
CA GLY A 118 3.30 3.26 -14.80
C GLY A 118 4.53 2.61 -14.18
N ALA A 119 4.48 2.13 -12.93
CA ALA A 119 5.61 1.40 -12.33
C ALA A 119 6.07 0.25 -13.23
N SER A 120 7.38 0.19 -13.52
CA SER A 120 7.96 -0.81 -14.41
C SER A 120 7.99 -2.19 -13.77
N HIS A 121 8.16 -2.25 -12.44
CA HIS A 121 8.11 -3.48 -11.66
C HIS A 121 7.73 -3.19 -10.20
N VAL A 122 7.04 -4.12 -9.54
CA VAL A 122 6.70 -4.01 -8.12
C VAL A 122 7.09 -5.28 -7.35
N TYR A 123 7.93 -5.13 -6.33
CA TYR A 123 8.15 -6.18 -5.33
C TYR A 123 7.13 -6.01 -4.21
N GLY A 124 6.20 -6.95 -4.09
CA GLY A 124 5.20 -6.94 -3.03
C GLY A 124 5.62 -7.85 -1.88
N VAL A 125 5.86 -7.30 -0.71
CA VAL A 125 6.29 -8.05 0.48
C VAL A 125 5.17 -8.10 1.51
N ASP A 126 4.88 -9.30 2.04
CA ASP A 126 3.93 -9.48 3.14
C ASP A 126 4.35 -10.59 4.09
N VAL A 127 3.97 -10.45 5.36
CA VAL A 127 4.12 -11.49 6.39
C VAL A 127 3.05 -12.58 6.25
N GLY A 128 1.88 -12.22 5.73
CA GLY A 128 0.76 -13.10 5.44
C GLY A 128 1.03 -14.03 4.26
N TYR A 129 0.07 -14.92 4.03
CA TYR A 129 0.11 -15.91 2.95
C TYR A 129 -1.29 -16.18 2.40
N GLY A 130 -1.40 -16.27 1.07
CA GLY A 130 -2.63 -16.65 0.39
C GLY A 130 -3.69 -15.56 0.34
N GLN A 131 -3.32 -14.29 0.59
CA GLN A 131 -4.25 -13.16 0.61
C GLN A 131 -4.19 -12.31 -0.67
N VAL A 132 -3.08 -12.40 -1.41
CA VAL A 132 -2.85 -11.64 -2.64
C VAL A 132 -3.88 -12.02 -3.69
N ALA A 133 -4.54 -11.02 -4.29
CA ALA A 133 -5.51 -11.25 -5.35
C ALA A 133 -4.85 -11.88 -6.59
N GLU A 134 -5.56 -12.80 -7.24
CA GLU A 134 -5.01 -13.57 -8.38
C GLU A 134 -4.44 -12.67 -9.47
N LYS A 135 -5.16 -11.58 -9.81
CA LYS A 135 -4.70 -10.56 -10.77
C LYS A 135 -3.28 -10.06 -10.48
N ILE A 136 -2.96 -9.84 -9.21
CA ILE A 136 -1.64 -9.33 -8.79
C ILE A 136 -0.62 -10.46 -8.75
N ARG A 137 -1.04 -11.65 -8.29
CA ARG A 137 -0.17 -12.83 -8.19
C ARG A 137 0.39 -13.27 -9.54
N VAL A 138 -0.40 -13.19 -10.61
CA VAL A 138 0.00 -13.62 -11.96
C VAL A 138 0.52 -12.48 -12.83
N HIS A 139 0.59 -11.25 -12.29
CA HIS A 139 1.00 -10.09 -13.07
C HIS A 139 2.51 -10.13 -13.37
N GLU A 140 2.89 -10.02 -14.63
CA GLU A 140 4.29 -10.19 -15.08
C GLU A 140 5.27 -9.18 -14.44
N ARG A 141 4.79 -7.96 -14.16
CA ARG A 141 5.55 -6.87 -13.51
C ARG A 141 5.53 -6.95 -11.98
N VAL A 142 5.08 -8.06 -11.39
CA VAL A 142 4.97 -8.20 -9.93
C VAL A 142 5.76 -9.42 -9.46
N SER A 143 6.55 -9.22 -8.41
CA SER A 143 7.16 -10.31 -7.65
C SER A 143 6.55 -10.35 -6.26
N VAL A 144 5.80 -11.43 -5.99
CA VAL A 144 5.13 -11.64 -4.69
C VAL A 144 6.07 -12.36 -3.73
N ILE A 145 6.36 -11.73 -2.60
CA ILE A 145 7.25 -12.23 -1.55
C ILE A 145 6.43 -12.32 -0.25
N GLU A 146 5.66 -13.41 -0.12
CA GLU A 146 4.85 -13.71 1.07
C GLU A 146 5.69 -14.36 2.18
N ARG A 147 5.11 -14.51 3.38
CA ARG A 147 5.76 -15.10 4.57
C ARG A 147 7.09 -14.44 4.94
N THR A 148 7.27 -13.18 4.57
CA THR A 148 8.53 -12.46 4.73
C THR A 148 8.29 -11.18 5.51
N ASN A 149 9.00 -11.04 6.63
CA ASN A 149 9.01 -9.78 7.36
C ASN A 149 10.02 -8.84 6.71
N LEU A 150 9.57 -7.64 6.31
CA LEU A 150 10.43 -6.66 5.64
C LEU A 150 11.73 -6.38 6.41
N ARG A 151 11.70 -6.41 7.75
CA ARG A 151 12.90 -6.19 8.60
C ARG A 151 14.06 -7.14 8.32
N TYR A 152 13.76 -8.33 7.81
CA TYR A 152 14.76 -9.37 7.55
C TYR A 152 15.04 -9.52 6.05
N LEU A 153 14.44 -8.68 5.20
CA LEU A 153 14.72 -8.66 3.78
C LEU A 153 16.01 -7.89 3.54
N THR A 154 17.07 -8.60 3.14
CA THR A 154 18.41 -8.02 2.98
C THR A 154 18.69 -7.52 1.57
N GLU A 155 18.06 -8.11 0.57
CA GLU A 155 18.29 -7.78 -0.84
C GLU A 155 17.06 -8.03 -1.70
N LEU A 156 17.00 -7.29 -2.81
CA LEU A 156 16.05 -7.48 -3.90
C LEU A 156 16.84 -7.68 -5.21
N PRO A 157 16.28 -8.38 -6.21
CA PRO A 157 16.98 -8.64 -7.47
C PRO A 157 17.43 -7.38 -8.21
N GLN A 158 16.78 -6.25 -7.98
CA GLN A 158 17.19 -4.94 -8.50
C GLN A 158 16.89 -3.84 -7.47
N LEU A 159 17.54 -2.69 -7.63
CA LEU A 159 17.30 -1.53 -6.78
C LEU A 159 15.89 -0.97 -7.00
N VAL A 160 15.32 -0.40 -5.94
CA VAL A 160 13.99 0.20 -5.95
C VAL A 160 14.08 1.72 -5.91
N ASP A 161 13.26 2.39 -6.70
CA ASP A 161 13.17 3.85 -6.78
C ASP A 161 12.14 4.40 -5.79
N LEU A 162 11.14 3.59 -5.45
CA LEU A 162 9.99 3.95 -4.63
C LEU A 162 9.71 2.87 -3.59
N VAL A 163 9.30 3.29 -2.39
CA VAL A 163 8.87 2.39 -1.33
C VAL A 163 7.54 2.86 -0.78
N THR A 164 6.56 1.96 -0.70
CA THR A 164 5.30 2.17 0.00
C THR A 164 5.24 1.29 1.24
N LEU A 165 4.74 1.86 2.35
CA LEU A 165 4.60 1.16 3.63
C LEU A 165 3.15 1.31 4.12
N ASP A 166 2.32 0.27 4.03
CA ASP A 166 0.98 0.19 4.65
C ASP A 166 0.97 -0.97 5.67
N LEU A 167 1.74 -0.79 6.74
CA LEU A 167 1.94 -1.81 7.77
C LEU A 167 0.90 -1.68 8.89
N SER A 168 0.16 -2.77 9.15
CA SER A 168 -0.89 -2.81 10.18
C SER A 168 -0.41 -3.32 11.55
N PHE A 169 0.74 -3.99 11.63
CA PHE A 169 1.19 -4.70 12.83
C PHE A 169 2.53 -4.21 13.41
N ILE A 170 3.28 -3.39 12.68
CA ILE A 170 4.62 -2.95 13.04
C ILE A 170 4.70 -1.43 12.95
N SER A 171 5.18 -0.79 14.03
CA SER A 171 5.53 0.63 14.00
C SER A 171 6.64 0.90 12.98
N ILE A 172 6.48 1.94 12.17
CA ILE A 172 7.49 2.41 11.18
C ILE A 172 8.86 2.67 11.81
N LEU A 173 8.92 2.94 13.13
CA LEU A 173 10.17 3.17 13.85
C LEU A 173 11.03 1.91 14.04
N LEU A 174 10.52 0.74 13.66
CA LEU A 174 11.17 -0.56 13.85
C LEU A 174 11.50 -1.26 12.52
N VAL A 175 11.35 -0.57 11.39
CA VAL A 175 11.64 -1.05 10.03
C VAL A 175 12.70 -0.15 9.44
#